data_AF-A0A916ML28-F1
#
_entry.id   AF-A0A916ML28-F1
#
_cell.length_a   1.000
_cell.length_b   1.000
_cell.length_c   1.000
_cell.angle_alpha   90.00
_cell.angle_beta   90.00
_cell.angle_gamma   90.00
#
_symmetry.space_group_name_H-M   'P 1'
#
loop_
_entity.id
_entity.type
_entity.pdbx_description
1 polymer ?
#
loop_
_entity_poly.entity_id
_entity_poly.type
_entity_poly.pdbx_seq_one_letter_code
_entity_poly.pdbx_strand_id
1 'polypeptide(L)'
;MNPALNIHPLTLNHLDALGPVFGRPEVFEHFGGEVPTIESFRRHLTGALPDPGPQASAQCGGNCLVRLGNTGEVLGCIEATVHGDLAQAAFPFGELHWGHGHASLGLD
;
A
#
# COMPACT_ATOMS: atom_id res chain seq x y z
N MET A 1 -15.02 -7.95 -16.87
CA MET A 1 -14.65 -6.56 -16.56
C MET A 1 -13.78 -6.60 -15.32
N ASN A 2 -12.56 -6.05 -15.38
CA ASN A 2 -11.75 -5.93 -14.18
C ASN A 2 -12.36 -4.86 -13.26
N PRO A 3 -12.46 -5.10 -11.95
CA PRO A 3 -13.00 -4.12 -11.02
C PRO A 3 -12.08 -2.89 -10.98
N ALA A 4 -12.68 -1.70 -10.96
CA ALA A 4 -11.93 -0.45 -10.76
C ALA A 4 -11.25 -0.45 -9.39
N LEU A 5 -10.08 0.17 -9.29
CA LEU A 5 -9.37 0.37 -8.02
C LEU A 5 -9.62 1.77 -7.48
N ASN A 6 -9.90 1.86 -6.18
CA ASN A 6 -9.96 3.13 -5.45
C ASN A 6 -8.64 3.31 -4.70
N ILE A 7 -7.84 4.28 -5.16
CA ILE A 7 -6.51 4.58 -4.61
C ILE A 7 -6.59 5.92 -3.88
N HIS A 8 -6.19 5.93 -2.60
CA HIS A 8 -6.23 7.13 -1.77
C HIS A 8 -4.93 7.28 -0.98
N PRO A 9 -4.49 8.51 -0.69
CA PRO A 9 -3.35 8.73 0.20
C PRO A 9 -3.50 7.94 1.50
N LEU A 10 -2.42 7.27 1.91
CA LEU A 10 -2.40 6.55 3.17
C LEU A 10 -2.52 7.56 4.32
N THR A 11 -3.29 7.22 5.35
CA THR A 11 -3.44 8.01 6.58
C THR A 11 -3.36 7.08 7.78
N LEU A 12 -3.15 7.64 8.98
CA LEU A 12 -3.13 6.87 10.23
C LEU A 12 -4.40 6.02 10.42
N ASN A 13 -5.56 6.54 10.00
CA ASN A 13 -6.85 5.86 10.14
C ASN A 13 -6.95 4.58 9.27
N HIS A 14 -6.04 4.39 8.31
CA HIS A 14 -6.02 3.22 7.43
C HIS A 14 -5.19 2.07 7.99
N LEU A 15 -4.37 2.29 9.02
CA LEU A 15 -3.43 1.27 9.51
C LEU A 15 -4.12 0.03 10.07
N ASP A 16 -5.21 0.20 10.82
CA ASP A 16 -5.97 -0.94 11.35
C ASP A 16 -6.63 -1.77 10.22
N ALA A 17 -7.06 -1.10 9.14
CA ALA A 17 -7.65 -1.77 7.98
C ALA A 17 -6.63 -2.56 7.15
N LEU A 18 -5.34 -2.23 7.26
CA LEU A 18 -4.24 -2.95 6.62
C LEU A 18 -3.72 -4.12 7.46
N GLY A 19 -4.04 -4.16 8.76
CA GLY A 19 -3.61 -5.23 9.67
C GLY A 19 -3.88 -6.66 9.15
N PRO A 20 -5.07 -6.97 8.62
CA PRO A 20 -5.37 -8.31 8.08
C PRO A 20 -4.58 -8.68 6.82
N VAL A 21 -4.10 -7.68 6.05
CA VAL A 21 -3.27 -7.88 4.85
C VAL A 21 -1.83 -8.19 5.28
N PHE A 22 -1.27 -7.38 6.18
CA PHE A 22 0.12 -7.52 6.64
C PHE A 22 0.32 -8.49 7.80
N GLY A 23 -0.76 -9.06 8.33
CA GLY A 23 -0.67 -10.15 9.32
C GLY A 23 -0.31 -11.50 8.69
N ARG A 24 -0.20 -11.56 7.35
CA ARG A 24 0.07 -12.79 6.60
C ARG A 24 1.54 -12.87 6.19
N PRO A 25 2.32 -13.85 6.67
CA PRO A 25 3.74 -13.98 6.32
C PRO A 25 3.97 -14.15 4.81
N GLU A 26 3.02 -14.71 4.10
CA GLU A 26 3.03 -14.95 2.65
C GLU A 26 3.25 -13.65 1.86
N VAL A 27 2.71 -12.52 2.35
CA VAL A 27 2.91 -11.21 1.72
C VAL A 27 4.39 -10.83 1.69
N PHE A 28 5.19 -11.28 2.65
CA PHE A 28 6.60 -10.91 2.78
C PHE A 28 7.58 -11.90 2.16
N GLU A 29 7.13 -13.10 1.77
CA GLU A 29 7.99 -14.12 1.14
C GLU A 29 8.68 -13.59 -0.13
N HIS A 30 8.04 -12.65 -0.82
CA HIS A 30 8.55 -12.08 -2.07
C HIS A 30 9.39 -10.80 -1.89
N PHE A 31 9.50 -10.27 -0.68
CA PHE A 31 10.26 -9.04 -0.39
C PHE A 31 11.74 -9.31 -0.06
N GLY A 32 12.16 -10.58 -0.03
CA GLY A 32 13.58 -10.96 0.13
C GLY A 32 14.19 -10.61 1.49
N GLY A 33 13.36 -10.35 2.50
CA GLY A 33 13.76 -9.97 3.86
C GLY A 33 13.00 -10.74 4.94
N GLU A 34 13.33 -10.48 6.20
CA GLU A 34 12.62 -11.05 7.35
C GLU A 34 11.20 -10.48 7.41
N VAL A 35 10.19 -11.31 7.70
CA VAL A 35 8.80 -10.89 7.88
C VAL A 35 8.77 -9.83 9.00
N PRO A 36 8.50 -8.55 8.70
CA PRO A 36 8.47 -7.52 9.72
C PRO A 36 7.29 -7.79 10.66
N THR A 37 7.47 -7.49 11.94
CA THR A 37 6.33 -7.48 12.86
C THR A 37 5.32 -6.43 12.42
N ILE A 38 4.03 -6.65 12.73
CA ILE A 38 2.97 -5.66 12.47
C ILE A 38 3.33 -4.29 13.07
N GLU A 39 4.01 -4.26 14.21
CA GLU A 39 4.50 -3.00 14.81
C GLU A 39 5.61 -2.33 14.01
N SER A 40 6.55 -3.11 13.47
CA SER A 40 7.60 -2.59 12.59
C SER A 40 7.01 -2.03 11.30
N PHE A 41 6.04 -2.73 10.73
CA PHE A 41 5.32 -2.28 9.55
C PHE A 41 4.47 -1.02 9.81
N ARG A 42 3.72 -0.97 10.92
CA ARG A 42 3.00 0.25 11.35
C ARG A 42 3.94 1.42 11.54
N ARG A 43 5.12 1.19 12.14
CA ARG A 43 6.16 2.21 12.34
C ARG A 43 6.70 2.70 10.99
N HIS A 44 6.98 1.79 10.07
CA HIS A 44 7.43 2.13 8.71
C HIS A 44 6.40 3.01 8.00
N LEU A 45 5.13 2.55 7.93
CA LEU A 45 4.07 3.31 7.29
C LEU A 45 3.83 4.67 7.96
N THR A 46 3.86 4.74 9.28
CA THR A 46 3.71 6.00 10.02
C THR A 46 4.84 6.98 9.72
N GLY A 47 6.08 6.50 9.64
CA GLY A 47 7.24 7.32 9.28
C GLY A 47 7.24 7.78 7.82
N ALA A 48 6.50 7.08 6.95
CA ALA A 48 6.33 7.41 5.54
C ALA A 48 5.08 8.27 5.25
N LEU A 49 4.30 8.66 6.27
CA LEU A 49 3.18 9.57 6.07
C LEU A 49 3.71 10.99 5.79
N PRO A 50 3.15 11.71 4.80
CA PRO A 50 3.54 13.08 4.54
C PRO A 50 3.23 13.97 5.75
N ASP A 51 4.13 14.91 6.04
CA ASP A 51 3.87 15.96 7.02
C ASP A 51 2.65 16.78 6.56
N PRO A 52 1.67 17.07 7.45
CA PRO A 52 0.43 17.75 7.09
C PRO A 52 0.59 19.24 6.73
N GLY A 53 1.81 19.69 6.38
CA GLY A 53 2.09 21.05 5.98
C GLY A 53 1.21 21.56 4.82
N PRO A 54 1.03 22.90 4.70
CA PRO A 54 0.03 23.53 3.81
C PRO A 54 0.30 23.39 2.30
N GLN A 55 1.35 22.65 1.92
CA GLN A 55 1.73 22.32 0.55
C GLN A 55 1.78 20.81 0.34
N ALA A 56 0.97 20.03 1.06
CA ALA A 56 0.70 18.64 0.73
C ALA A 56 -0.09 18.59 -0.60
N SER A 57 0.61 18.81 -1.70
CA SER A 57 0.12 18.58 -3.05
C SER A 57 -0.47 17.17 -3.11
N ALA A 58 -1.63 17.02 -3.77
CA ALA A 58 -2.36 15.76 -3.93
C ALA A 58 -1.58 14.62 -4.65
N GLN A 59 -0.28 14.77 -4.83
CA GLN A 59 0.64 13.69 -5.15
C GLN A 59 0.82 12.85 -3.88
N CYS A 60 0.36 11.58 -3.91
CA CYS A 60 0.62 10.61 -2.84
C CYS A 60 2.14 10.63 -2.53
N GLY A 61 2.51 11.24 -1.41
CA GLY A 61 3.90 11.34 -0.95
C GLY A 61 4.40 10.03 -0.36
N GLY A 62 4.47 8.99 -1.20
CA GLY A 62 5.04 7.68 -0.84
C GLY A 62 4.00 6.57 -0.86
N ASN A 63 3.03 6.56 0.07
CA ASN A 63 2.17 5.40 0.25
C ASN A 63 0.67 5.70 0.00
N CYS A 64 -0.03 4.85 -0.74
CA CYS A 64 -1.47 4.94 -0.97
C CYS A 64 -2.17 3.64 -0.51
N LEU A 65 -3.36 3.76 0.11
CA LEU A 65 -4.26 2.64 0.35
C LEU A 65 -4.96 2.24 -0.95
N VAL A 66 -5.11 0.94 -1.19
CA VAL A 66 -5.86 0.42 -2.35
C VAL A 66 -7.08 -0.37 -1.90
N ARG A 67 -8.23 -0.06 -2.50
CA ARG A 67 -9.49 -0.79 -2.31
C ARG A 67 -10.08 -1.25 -3.64
N LEU A 68 -10.83 -2.34 -3.60
CA LEU A 68 -11.72 -2.72 -4.70
C LEU A 68 -12.87 -1.71 -4.81
N GLY A 69 -13.09 -1.16 -6.00
CA GLY A 69 -14.09 -0.11 -6.22
C GLY A 69 -15.53 -0.58 -6.07
N ASN A 70 -15.80 -1.86 -6.29
CA ASN A 70 -17.13 -2.45 -6.20
C ASN A 70 -17.51 -2.93 -4.78
N THR A 71 -16.55 -3.41 -3.98
CA THR A 71 -16.81 -3.95 -2.63
C THR A 71 -16.28 -3.08 -1.50
N GLY A 72 -15.35 -2.16 -1.79
CA GLY A 72 -14.64 -1.37 -0.79
C GLY A 72 -13.60 -2.17 0.01
N GLU A 73 -13.39 -3.44 -0.33
CA GLU A 73 -12.44 -4.33 0.35
C GLU A 73 -11.00 -3.82 0.20
N VAL A 74 -10.22 -3.89 1.28
CA VAL A 74 -8.82 -3.47 1.28
C VAL A 74 -7.98 -4.52 0.59
N LEU A 75 -7.32 -4.12 -0.50
CA LEU A 75 -6.36 -4.99 -1.20
C LEU A 75 -4.99 -4.93 -0.53
N GLY A 76 -4.59 -3.77 -0.01
CA GLY A 76 -3.27 -3.51 0.55
C GLY A 76 -2.87 -2.05 0.33
N CYS A 77 -1.59 -1.80 0.08
CA CYS A 77 -1.10 -0.48 -0.29
C CYS A 77 -0.19 -0.51 -1.51
N ILE A 78 -0.03 0.67 -2.12
CA ILE A 78 1.06 0.97 -3.04
C ILE A 78 2.07 1.76 -2.25
N GLU A 79 3.33 1.33 -2.28
CA GLU A 79 4.44 2.02 -1.63
C GLU A 79 5.39 2.53 -2.71
N ALA A 80 5.72 3.81 -2.68
CA ALA A 80 6.62 4.44 -3.62
C ALA A 80 7.78 5.08 -2.86
N THR A 81 8.99 4.61 -3.12
CA THR A 81 10.22 5.23 -2.61
C THR A 81 10.90 5.98 -3.75
N VAL A 82 11.14 7.28 -3.57
CA VAL A 82 11.83 8.11 -4.57
C VAL A 82 13.33 8.16 -4.26
N HIS A 83 14.16 7.81 -5.25
CA HIS A 83 15.60 7.84 -5.23
C HIS A 83 16.12 8.74 -6.38
N GLY A 84 16.29 10.04 -6.09
CA GLY A 84 16.65 11.02 -7.12
C GLY A 84 15.54 11.15 -8.17
N ASP A 85 15.88 10.88 -9.43
CA ASP A 85 14.93 10.95 -10.55
C ASP A 85 14.15 9.65 -10.79
N LEU A 86 14.38 8.62 -9.96
CA LEU A 86 13.72 7.33 -10.06
C LEU A 86 12.76 7.11 -8.90
N ALA A 87 11.62 6.48 -9.17
CA ALA A 87 10.71 5.98 -8.14
C ALA A 87 10.65 4.46 -8.21
N GLN A 88 10.87 3.80 -7.09
CA GLN A 88 10.63 2.38 -6.91
C GLN A 88 9.25 2.19 -6.29
N ALA A 89 8.36 1.50 -7.00
CA ALA A 89 7.03 1.17 -6.51
C ALA A 89 6.94 -0.31 -6.09
N ALA A 90 6.26 -0.57 -4.98
CA ALA A 90 5.90 -1.89 -4.48
C ALA A 90 4.39 -1.99 -4.26
N PHE A 91 3.85 -3.19 -4.44
CA PHE A 91 2.41 -3.49 -4.37
C PHE A 91 2.15 -4.62 -3.36
N PRO A 92 2.38 -4.41 -2.06
CA PRO A 92 2.04 -5.40 -1.05
C PRO A 92 0.52 -5.55 -0.94
N PHE A 93 -0.03 -6.44 -1.75
CA PHE A 93 -1.44 -6.84 -1.70
C PHE A 93 -1.59 -8.15 -0.95
N GLY A 94 -2.73 -8.31 -0.28
CA GLY A 94 -3.06 -9.53 0.43
C GLY A 94 -3.14 -10.71 -0.51
N GLU A 95 -2.63 -11.87 -0.06
CA GLU A 95 -2.55 -13.11 -0.85
C GLU A 95 -3.90 -13.52 -1.49
N LEU A 96 -5.02 -13.23 -0.80
CA LEU A 96 -6.36 -13.58 -1.26
C LEU A 96 -6.75 -12.88 -2.57
N HIS A 97 -6.01 -11.83 -2.94
CA HIS A 97 -6.25 -11.01 -4.11
C HIS A 97 -5.21 -11.25 -5.22
N TRP A 98 -4.26 -12.17 -5.03
CA TRP A 98 -3.26 -12.48 -6.04
C TRP A 98 -3.86 -13.22 -7.23
N GLY A 99 -3.21 -13.13 -8.39
CA GLY A 99 -3.69 -13.77 -9.63
C GLY A 99 -4.89 -13.08 -10.33
N HIS A 100 -5.40 -11.99 -9.76
CA HIS A 100 -6.56 -11.26 -10.30
C HIS A 100 -6.20 -10.01 -11.13
N GLY A 101 -4.90 -9.75 -11.35
CA GLY A 101 -4.41 -8.62 -12.15
C GLY A 101 -4.49 -7.25 -11.48
N HIS A 102 -4.80 -7.17 -10.17
CA HIS A 102 -4.91 -5.89 -9.45
C HIS A 102 -3.62 -5.08 -9.44
N ALA A 103 -2.45 -5.72 -9.36
CA ALA A 103 -1.17 -5.00 -9.42
C ALA A 103 -0.99 -4.26 -10.75
N SER A 104 -1.39 -4.88 -11.86
CA SER A 104 -1.33 -4.24 -13.19
C SER A 104 -2.27 -3.04 -13.29
N LEU A 105 -3.46 -3.12 -12.70
CA LEU A 105 -4.41 -2.00 -12.67
C LEU A 105 -3.92 -0.83 -11.81
N GLY A 106 -3.03 -1.07 -10.85
CA GLY A 106 -2.42 -0.02 -10.02
C GLY A 106 -1.29 0.75 -10.72
N LEU A 107 -0.94 0.38 -11.95
CA LEU A 107 0.07 1.05 -12.79
C LEU A 107 -0.53 1.99 -13.84
N ASP A 108 -1.83 1.90 -14.11
CA ASP A 108 -2.60 2.77 -15.02
C ASP A 108 -2.99 4.10 -14.36
#